data_AF-D7MJN1-F1
#
_entry.id   AF-D7MJN1-F1
#
_cell.length_a   1.000
_cell.length_b   1.000
_cell.length_c   1.000
_cell.angle_alpha   90.00
_cell.angle_beta   90.00
_cell.angle_gamma   90.00
#
_symmetry.space_group_name_H-M   'P 1'
#
loop_
_entity.id
_entity.type
_entity.pdbx_description
1 polymer ?
#
loop_
_entity_poly.entity_id
_entity_poly.type
_entity_poly.pdbx_seq_one_letter_code
_entity_poly.pdbx_strand_id
1 'polypeptide(L)' 'MLLQLIDVLRWLGFTETEKEAHIRWAVSNTVSLLHSHSEARVSLAEAIAKAKPIGACIEAIESAISRHQI' A
#
# COMPACT_ATOMS: atom_id res chain seq x y z
N MET A 1 1.78 -5.71 3.00
CA MET A 1 2.46 -5.06 1.87
C MET A 1 3.93 -4.79 2.19
N LEU A 2 4.26 -3.95 3.19
CA LEU A 2 5.66 -3.61 3.51
C LEU A 2 6.50 -4.81 3.98
N LEU A 3 5.93 -5.71 4.78
CA LEU A 3 6.63 -6.92 5.22
C LEU A 3 7.00 -7.86 4.05
N GLN A 4 6.09 -8.05 3.10
CA GLN A 4 6.36 -8.87 1.91
C GLN A 4 7.41 -8.22 0.99
N LEU A 5 7.37 -6.90 0.85
CA LEU A 5 8.40 -6.16 0.10
C LEU A 5 9.78 -6.29 0.76
N ILE A 6 9.86 -6.19 2.08
CA ILE A 6 11.11 -6.36 2.84
C ILE A 6 11.71 -7.75 2.58
N ASP A 7 10.88 -8.80 2.61
CA ASP A 7 11.35 -10.17 2.42
C ASP A 7 11.78 -10.45 0.98
N VAL A 8 11.06 -9.92 -0.03
CA VAL A 8 11.47 -10.02 -1.44
C VAL A 8 12.79 -9.27 -1.69
N LEU A 9 12.93 -8.05 -1.16
CA LEU A 9 14.17 -7.29 -1.32
C LEU A 9 15.34 -7.99 -0.62
N ARG A 10 15.11 -8.61 0.54
CA ARG A 10 16.13 -9.44 1.20
C ARG A 10 16.49 -10.66 0.35
N TRP A 11 15.51 -11.34 -0.26
CA TRP A 11 15.76 -12.49 -1.13
C TRP A 11 16.55 -12.12 -2.39
N LEU A 12 16.29 -10.93 -2.94
CA LEU A 12 17.02 -10.39 -4.10
C LEU A 12 18.43 -9.85 -3.75
N GLY A 13 18.87 -9.96 -2.49
CA GLY A 13 20.23 -9.61 -2.07
C GLY A 13 20.47 -8.12 -1.83
N PHE A 14 19.40 -7.31 -1.70
CA PHE A 14 19.53 -5.88 -1.41
C PHE A 14 20.13 -5.67 -0.02
N THR A 15 20.95 -4.63 0.12
CA THR A 15 21.45 -4.13 1.41
C THR A 15 20.33 -3.45 2.20
N GLU A 16 20.52 -3.25 3.51
CA GLU A 16 19.53 -2.56 4.35
C GLU A 16 19.24 -1.13 3.86
N THR A 17 20.26 -0.41 3.40
CA THR A 17 20.10 0.96 2.88
C THR A 17 19.25 1.00 1.60
N GLU A 18 19.44 0.04 0.70
CA GLU A 18 18.64 -0.05 -0.52
C GLU A 18 17.20 -0.49 -0.21
N LYS A 19 17.01 -1.42 0.75
CA LYS A 19 15.69 -1.79 1.26
C LYS A 19 14.93 -0.57 1.78
N GLU A 20 15.57 0.22 2.62
CA GLU A 20 14.97 1.43 3.15
C GLU A 20 14.57 2.42 2.05
N ALA A 21 15.40 2.59 1.02
CA ALA A 21 15.09 3.45 -0.11
C ALA A 21 13.84 2.98 -0.87
N HIS A 22 13.73 1.67 -1.14
CA HIS A 22 12.55 1.08 -1.78
C HIS A 22 11.31 1.16 -0.91
N ILE A 23 11.43 0.95 0.39
CA ILE A 23 10.32 1.08 1.35
C ILE A 23 9.83 2.53 1.38
N ARG A 24 10.73 3.51 1.52
CA ARG A 24 10.36 4.94 1.48
C ARG A 24 9.66 5.29 0.18
N TRP A 25 10.19 4.86 -0.96
CA TRP A 25 9.56 5.08 -2.27
C TRP A 25 8.16 4.47 -2.33
N ALA A 26 7.98 3.20 -1.92
CA ALA A 26 6.68 2.53 -1.94
C ALA A 26 5.65 3.22 -1.02
N VAL A 27 6.07 3.63 0.18
CA VAL A 27 5.22 4.37 1.12
C VAL A 27 4.80 5.73 0.53
N SER A 28 5.76 6.52 0.04
CA SER A 28 5.48 7.84 -0.54
C SER A 28 4.52 7.76 -1.73
N ASN A 29 4.71 6.78 -2.62
CA ASN A 29 3.80 6.57 -3.75
C ASN A 29 2.41 6.14 -3.28
N THR A 30 2.31 5.24 -2.32
CA THR A 30 1.01 4.81 -1.76
C THR A 30 0.27 5.99 -1.13
N VAL A 31 0.95 6.81 -0.34
CA VAL A 31 0.36 8.01 0.28
C VAL A 31 -0.07 9.02 -0.79
N SER A 32 0.74 9.25 -1.82
CA SER A 32 0.41 10.17 -2.92
C SER A 32 -0.82 9.71 -3.72
N LEU A 33 -0.88 8.42 -4.05
CA LEU A 33 -2.04 7.81 -4.73
C LEU A 33 -3.31 7.93 -3.88
N LEU A 34 -3.20 7.64 -2.58
CA LEU A 34 -4.32 7.77 -1.65
C LEU A 34 -4.72 9.23 -1.43
N HIS A 35 -3.79 10.18 -1.43
CA HIS A 35 -4.09 11.61 -1.31
C HIS A 35 -4.98 12.10 -2.45
N SER A 36 -4.76 11.60 -3.67
CA SER A 36 -5.56 11.92 -4.86
C SER A 36 -6.94 11.24 -4.88
N HIS A 37 -7.18 10.22 -4.04
CA HIS A 37 -8.42 9.43 -4.02
C HIS A 37 -9.02 9.39 -2.61
N SER A 38 -9.86 10.39 -2.28
CA SER A 38 -10.50 10.50 -0.95
C SER A 38 -11.34 9.29 -0.58
N GLU A 39 -12.05 8.71 -1.55
CA GLU A 39 -12.86 7.50 -1.37
C GLU A 39 -12.00 6.28 -0.98
N ALA A 40 -10.84 6.12 -1.61
CA ALA A 40 -9.90 5.04 -1.28
C ALA A 40 -9.38 5.17 0.15
N ARG A 41 -9.14 6.40 0.64
CA ARG A 41 -8.73 6.63 2.04
C ARG A 41 -9.82 6.24 3.03
N VAL A 42 -11.07 6.63 2.77
CA VAL A 42 -12.20 6.32 3.65
C VAL A 42 -12.42 4.80 3.70
N SER A 43 -12.45 4.14 2.55
CA SER A 43 -12.62 2.68 2.46
C SER A 43 -11.49 1.91 3.16
N LEU A 44 -10.24 2.36 2.99
CA LEU A 44 -9.10 1.78 3.69
C LEU A 44 -9.17 2.00 5.21
N ALA A 45 -9.50 3.22 5.65
CA ALA A 45 -9.63 3.55 7.07
C ALA A 45 -10.71 2.69 7.74
N GLU A 46 -11.85 2.47 7.07
CA GLU A 46 -12.89 1.58 7.56
C GLU A 46 -12.44 0.11 7.66
N ALA A 47 -11.71 -0.38 6.66
CA ALA A 47 -11.21 -1.76 6.67
C ALA A 47 -10.22 -1.98 7.83
N ILE A 48 -9.32 -1.02 8.06
CA ILE A 48 -8.36 -1.05 9.18
C ILE A 48 -9.09 -0.94 10.53
N ALA A 49 -10.06 -0.02 10.67
CA ALA A 49 -10.83 0.13 11.90
C ALA A 49 -11.61 -1.13 12.27
N LYS A 50 -12.05 -1.90 11.26
CA LYS A 50 -12.71 -3.21 11.42
C LYS A 50 -11.72 -4.37 11.60
N ALA A 51 -10.42 -4.09 11.78
CA ALA A 51 -9.33 -5.06 11.89
C ALA A 51 -9.36 -6.13 10.77
N LYS A 52 -9.78 -5.73 9.57
CA LYS A 52 -9.88 -6.65 8.43
C LYS A 52 -8.48 -7.14 8.03
N PRO A 53 -8.39 -8.36 7.46
CA PRO A 53 -7.13 -8.88 6.95
C PRO A 53 -6.57 -7.99 5.84
N ILE A 54 -5.25 -8.03 5.67
CA ILE A 54 -4.53 -7.16 4.71
C ILE A 54 -5.08 -7.27 3.27
N GLY A 55 -5.55 -8.46 2.86
CA GLY A 55 -6.17 -8.66 1.54
C GLY A 55 -7.42 -7.81 1.33
N ALA A 56 -8.26 -7.66 2.36
CA ALA A 56 -9.45 -6.81 2.29
C ALA A 56 -9.11 -5.32 2.26
N CYS A 57 -7.97 -4.92 2.85
CA CYS A 57 -7.48 -3.54 2.72
C CYS A 57 -6.99 -3.24 1.30
N ILE A 58 -6.37 -4.21 0.62
CA ILE A 58 -5.92 -4.10 -0.77
C ILE A 58 -7.14 -3.99 -1.69
N GLU A 59 -8.11 -4.88 -1.55
CA GLU A 59 -9.35 -4.87 -2.33
C GLU A 59 -10.13 -3.55 -2.18
N ALA A 60 -10.16 -2.98 -0.97
CA ALA A 60 -10.80 -1.68 -0.71
C ALA A 60 -10.12 -0.52 -1.45
N ILE A 61 -8.79 -0.54 -1.55
CA ILE A 61 -8.02 0.46 -2.30
C ILE A 61 -8.25 0.27 -3.81
N GLU A 62 -8.09 -0.96 -4.32
CA GLU A 62 -8.21 -1.27 -5.76
C GLU A 62 -9.63 -0.96 -6.28
N SER A 63 -10.66 -1.32 -5.52
CA SER A 63 -12.05 -1.07 -5.87
C SER A 63 -12.38 0.43 -5.93
N ALA A 64 -11.78 1.24 -5.04
CA ALA A 64 -12.03 2.67 -4.99
C ALA A 64 -11.26 3.46 -6.07
N ILE A 65 -10.04 3.03 -6.42
CA ILE A 65 -9.24 3.64 -7.49
C ILE A 65 -9.79 3.26 -8.88
N SER A 66 -10.22 2.01 -9.08
CA SER A 66 -10.77 1.55 -10.37
C SER A 66 -12.05 2.27 -10.78
N ARG A 67 -12.80 2.81 -9.81
CA ARG A 67 -14.01 3.62 -10.06
C ARG A 67 -13.73 4.99 -10.71
N HIS A 68 -12.49 5.46 -10.73
CA HIS A 68 -12.08 6.76 -11.30
C HIS A 68 -11.44 6.67 -12.69
N GLN A 69 -11.43 5.49 -13.34
CA GLN A 69 -10.89 5.28 -14.70
C GLN A 69 -11.96 5.25 -15.81
N ILE A 70 -13.14 5.86 -15.62
CA ILE A 70 -14.17 6.02 -16.66
C ILE A 70 -14.37 7.50 -16.97
#